data_AF-A0A9W4SAQ6-F1
#
_entry.id   AF-A0A9W4SAQ6-F1
#
_cell.length_a   1.000
_cell.length_b   1.000
_cell.length_c   1.000
_cell.angle_alpha   90.00
_cell.angle_beta   90.00
_cell.angle_gamma   90.00
#
_symmetry.space_group_name_H-M   'P 1'
#
loop_
_entity.id
_entity.type
_entity.pdbx_description
1 polymer ?
#
loop_
_entity_poly.entity_id
_entity_poly.type
_entity_poly.pdbx_seq_one_letter_code
_entity_poly.pdbx_strand_id
1 'polypeptide(L)' 'MDGVLVRQPPGTIGVIVAPDMNRFTVGTRETARTSPFEIILTTREFLVRELRVAAA' A
#
# COMPACT_ATOMS: atom_id res chain seq x y z
N MET A 1 9.38 5.99 -13.03
CA MET A 1 8.87 4.76 -12.38
C MET A 1 7.68 4.26 -13.21
N ASP A 2 7.86 4.09 -14.53
CA ASP A 2 6.76 4.25 -15.50
C ASP A 2 6.25 2.93 -16.11
N GLY A 3 6.83 1.79 -15.75
CA GLY A 3 6.52 0.53 -16.43
C GLY A 3 5.51 -0.38 -15.73
N VAL A 4 5.41 -0.33 -14.40
CA VAL A 4 4.76 -1.40 -13.62
C VAL A 4 3.32 -1.07 -13.22
N LEU A 5 2.99 0.20 -13.01
CA LEU A 5 1.64 0.58 -12.55
C LEU A 5 0.66 0.88 -13.68
N VAL A 6 1.11 1.20 -14.90
CA VAL A 6 0.20 1.72 -15.96
C VAL A 6 -0.73 0.64 -16.57
N ARG A 7 -0.49 -0.65 -16.31
CA ARG A 7 -1.29 -1.77 -16.84
C ARG A 7 -1.79 -2.73 -15.77
N GLN A 8 -2.36 -2.21 -14.69
CA GLN A 8 -3.06 -3.05 -13.72
C GLN A 8 -4.52 -3.26 -14.12
N PRO A 9 -5.07 -4.49 -14.03
CA PRO A 9 -6.48 -4.71 -14.29
C PRO A 9 -7.36 -3.96 -13.28
N PRO A 10 -8.61 -3.61 -13.65
CA PRO A 10 -9.56 -3.03 -12.71
C PRO A 10 -9.70 -3.89 -11.44
N GLY A 11 -9.74 -3.26 -10.27
CA GLY A 11 -9.79 -3.95 -8.98
C GLY A 11 -8.42 -4.38 -8.43
N THR A 12 -7.31 -4.04 -9.10
CA THR A 12 -5.98 -4.21 -8.51
C THR A 12 -5.75 -3.20 -7.39
N ILE A 13 -5.33 -3.69 -6.22
CA ILE A 13 -4.96 -2.88 -5.06
C ILE A 13 -3.45 -2.97 -4.86
N GLY A 14 -2.78 -1.82 -4.78
CA GLY A 14 -1.38 -1.74 -4.39
C GLY A 14 -1.25 -1.63 -2.88
N VAL A 15 -0.40 -2.44 -2.25
CA VAL A 15 -0.13 -2.34 -0.81
C VAL A 15 1.33 -1.95 -0.60
N ILE A 16 1.54 -0.84 0.10
CA ILE A 16 2.88 -0.36 0.49
C ILE A 16 3.02 -0.49 1.99
N VAL A 17 4.05 -1.21 2.42
CA VAL A 17 4.29 -1.55 3.82
C VAL A 17 5.53 -0.83 4.30
N ALA A 18 5.40 -0.10 5.40
CA ALA A 18 6.53 0.50 6.10
C ALA A 18 6.63 -0.05 7.54
N PRO A 19 7.78 0.11 8.22
CA PRO A 19 7.89 -0.26 9.62
C PRO A 19 6.86 0.47 10.52
N ASP A 20 6.55 1.72 10.21
CA ASP A 20 5.61 2.58 10.95
C ASP A 20 4.97 3.65 10.02
N MET A 21 3.82 4.20 10.40
CA MET A 21 3.08 5.21 9.61
C MET A 21 3.82 6.55 9.45
N ASN A 22 4.72 6.89 10.38
CA ASN A 22 5.52 8.12 10.30
C ASN A 22 6.59 8.07 9.22
N ARG A 23 6.88 6.87 8.66
CA ARG A 23 7.78 6.73 7.51
C ARG A 23 7.16 7.19 6.19
N PHE A 24 5.83 7.32 6.13
CA PHE A 24 5.16 7.89 4.96
C PHE A 24 5.19 9.41 5.04
N THR A 25 5.93 10.02 4.12
CA THR A 25 5.96 11.47 3.94
C THR A 25 4.59 11.99 3.49
N VAL A 26 4.35 13.29 3.64
CA VAL A 26 3.15 13.95 3.09
C VAL A 26 3.02 13.67 1.59
N GLY A 27 4.11 13.82 0.84
CA GLY A 27 4.14 13.53 -0.60
C GLY A 27 3.81 12.07 -0.94
N THR A 28 4.19 11.10 -0.09
CA THR A 28 3.81 9.70 -0.28
C THR A 28 2.31 9.49 -0.09
N ARG A 29 1.72 10.13 0.92
CA ARG A 29 0.27 10.06 1.18
C ARG A 29 -0.52 10.74 0.07
N GLU A 30 -0.04 11.87 -0.43
CA GLU A 30 -0.62 12.56 -1.57
C GLU A 30 -0.55 11.72 -2.84
N THR A 31 0.60 11.10 -3.12
CA THR A 31 0.78 10.21 -4.29
C THR A 31 -0.17 9.02 -4.22
N ALA A 32 -0.32 8.40 -3.05
CA ALA A 32 -1.27 7.30 -2.85
C ALA A 32 -2.72 7.76 -3.05
N ARG A 33 -3.06 8.97 -2.58
CA ARG A 33 -4.40 9.55 -2.72
C ARG A 33 -4.74 9.94 -4.16
N THR A 34 -3.78 10.44 -4.93
CA THR A 34 -3.96 10.84 -6.34
C THR A 34 -3.69 9.72 -7.32
N SER A 35 -3.33 8.54 -6.82
CA SER A 35 -3.13 7.35 -7.66
C SER A 35 -4.43 6.99 -8.37
N PRO A 36 -4.38 6.64 -9.67
CA PRO A 36 -5.53 6.07 -10.37
C PRO A 36 -5.86 4.64 -9.91
N PHE A 37 -5.01 4.05 -9.07
CA PHE A 37 -5.20 2.74 -8.42
C PHE A 37 -5.47 2.90 -6.93
N GLU A 38 -6.21 1.96 -6.35
CA GLU A 38 -6.36 1.90 -4.90
C GLU A 38 -5.02 1.52 -4.26
N ILE A 39 -4.49 2.42 -3.43
CA ILE A 39 -3.22 2.20 -2.71
C ILE A 39 -3.49 2.19 -1.21
N ILE A 40 -3.14 1.08 -0.56
CA ILE A 40 -3.18 0.93 0.89
C ILE A 40 -1.78 1.17 1.44
N LEU A 41 -1.64 2.22 2.25
CA LEU A 41 -0.44 2.44 3.06
C LEU A 41 -0.66 1.77 4.42
N THR A 42 0.22 0.85 4.81
CA THR A 42 0.09 0.12 6.07
C THR A 42 1.42 -0.07 6.78
N THR A 43 1.35 -0.52 8.03
CA THR A 43 2.52 -0.85 8.83
C THR A 43 2.82 -2.34 8.77
N ARG A 44 4.10 -2.68 9.01
CA ARG A 44 4.55 -4.06 9.18
C ARG A 44 3.76 -4.76 10.29
N GLU A 45 3.54 -4.08 11.40
CA GLU A 45 2.82 -4.66 12.55
C GLU A 45 1.40 -5.06 12.16
N PHE A 46 0.67 -4.15 11.51
CA PHE A 46 -0.69 -4.42 11.04
C PHE A 46 -0.71 -5.61 10.08
N LEU A 47 0.16 -5.60 9.07
CA LEU A 47 0.20 -6.68 8.07
C LEU A 47 0.52 -8.05 8.70
N VAL A 48 1.51 -8.11 9.59
CA VAL A 48 1.90 -9.37 10.25
C VAL A 48 0.78 -9.90 11.14
N ARG A 49 0.05 -9.02 11.84
CA ARG A 49 -1.10 -9.44 12.67
C ARG A 49 -2.19 -10.07 11.80
N GLU A 50 -2.61 -9.39 10.74
CA GLU A 50 -3.69 -9.88 9.87
C GLU A 50 -3.32 -11.18 9.16
N LEU A 51 -2.09 -11.30 8.68
CA LEU A 51 -1.63 -12.55 8.04
C LEU A 51 -1.57 -13.72 9.02
N ARG A 52 -1.26 -13.48 10.29
CA ARG A 52 -1.28 -14.53 11.32
C ARG A 52 -2.70 -14.95 11.69
N VAL A 53 -3.65 -14.01 11.73
CA VAL A 53 -5.07 -14.31 11.94
C VAL A 53 -5.60 -15.14 10.77
N ALA A 54 -5.27 -14.78 9.54
CA ALA A 54 -5.73 -15.50 8.35
C ALA A 54 -5.13 -16.90 8.18
N ALA A 55 -4.01 -17.19 8.86
CA ALA A 55 -3.32 -18.48 8.81
C ALA A 55 -3.73 -19.44 9.95
N ALA A 56 -4.66 -19.03 10.81
CA ALA A 56 -5.22 -19.81 11.92
C ALA A 56 -6.59 -20.39 11.54
#